data_AF-A0A955KLL8-F1
#
_entry.id   AF-A0A955KLL8-F1
#
_cell.length_a   1.000
_cell.length_b   1.000
_cell.length_c   1.000
_cell.angle_alpha   90.00
_cell.angle_beta   90.00
_cell.angle_gamma   90.00
#
_symmetry.space_group_name_H-M   'P 1'
#
loop_
_entity.id
_entity.type
_entity.pdbx_description
1 polymer ?
#
loop_
_entity_poly.entity_id
_entity_poly.type
_entity_poly.pdbx_seq_one_letter_code
_entity_poly.pdbx_strand_id
1 'polypeptide(L)'
;MSKMKKIFFVSVVIFCFWFFLFVFFQPSHDREWEFGQELLPRFVFQDDNIFAVENFRDFDWESEGVAESRYETRLFNLDDIVGTDVFISHFDDFEGLAHIFLSFGFSSGERLVVSLETRREAGEDFSPLGGVL
;
A
#
# COMPACT_ATOMS: atom_id res chain seq x y z
N MET A 1 -45.77 -15.37 1.90
CA MET A 1 -45.27 -13.97 1.96
C MET A 1 -45.34 -13.34 0.58
N SER A 2 -45.88 -12.13 0.44
CA SER A 2 -45.93 -11.44 -0.87
C SER A 2 -44.52 -11.10 -1.36
N LYS A 3 -44.32 -10.98 -2.69
CA LYS A 3 -43.02 -10.61 -3.29
C LYS A 3 -42.44 -9.34 -2.65
N MET A 4 -43.29 -8.35 -2.37
CA MET A 4 -42.90 -7.08 -1.75
C MET A 4 -42.34 -7.24 -0.32
N LYS A 5 -42.91 -8.14 0.49
CA LYS A 5 -42.38 -8.44 1.84
C LYS A 5 -41.01 -9.14 1.78
N LYS A 6 -40.77 -9.97 0.76
CA LYS A 6 -39.46 -10.62 0.55
C LYS A 6 -38.39 -9.60 0.14
N ILE A 7 -38.71 -8.71 -0.80
CA ILE A 7 -37.80 -7.65 -1.26
C ILE A 7 -37.42 -6.75 -0.08
N PHE A 8 -38.41 -6.27 0.68
CA PHE A 8 -38.16 -5.43 1.85
C PHE A 8 -37.24 -6.11 2.87
N PHE A 9 -37.49 -7.39 3.19
CA PHE A 9 -36.65 -8.14 4.11
C PHE A 9 -35.20 -8.26 3.62
N VAL A 10 -35.01 -8.61 2.34
CA VAL A 10 -33.66 -8.71 1.76
C VAL A 10 -32.94 -7.36 1.78
N SER A 11 -33.62 -6.27 1.44
CA SER A 11 -33.05 -4.92 1.52
C SER A 11 -32.59 -4.56 2.93
N VAL A 12 -33.39 -4.90 3.94
CA VAL A 12 -33.02 -4.66 5.35
C VAL A 12 -31.81 -5.50 5.75
N VAL A 13 -31.74 -6.76 5.36
CA VAL A 13 -30.58 -7.63 5.66
C VAL A 13 -29.30 -7.09 5.01
N ILE A 14 -29.36 -6.68 3.74
CA ILE A 14 -28.21 -6.09 3.03
C ILE A 14 -27.79 -4.79 3.72
N PHE A 15 -28.74 -3.92 4.07
CA PHE A 15 -28.45 -2.68 4.76
C PHE A 15 -27.82 -2.92 6.13
N CYS A 16 -28.35 -3.84 6.94
CA CYS A 16 -27.79 -4.18 8.24
C CYS A 16 -26.38 -4.79 8.12
N PHE A 17 -26.15 -5.65 7.13
CA PHE A 17 -24.83 -6.22 6.88
C PHE A 17 -23.82 -5.15 6.46
N TRP A 18 -24.19 -4.28 5.52
CA TRP A 18 -23.34 -3.16 5.10
C TRP A 18 -23.08 -2.18 6.23
N PHE A 19 -24.09 -1.86 7.04
CA PHE A 19 -23.94 -0.99 8.21
C PHE A 19 -23.03 -1.62 9.28
N PHE A 20 -23.13 -2.94 9.50
CA PHE A 20 -22.20 -3.66 10.36
C PHE A 20 -20.77 -3.55 9.84
N LEU A 21 -20.53 -3.85 8.55
CA LEU A 21 -19.19 -3.71 7.97
C LEU A 21 -18.66 -2.30 8.12
N PHE A 22 -19.48 -1.29 7.82
CA PHE A 22 -19.11 0.11 7.95
C PHE A 22 -18.71 0.45 9.39
N VAL A 23 -19.48 0.07 10.40
CA VAL A 23 -19.18 0.41 11.80
C VAL A 23 -17.94 -0.32 12.34
N PHE A 24 -17.72 -1.57 11.94
CA PHE A 24 -16.66 -2.40 12.49
C PHE A 24 -15.32 -2.32 11.72
N PHE A 25 -15.34 -2.04 10.42
CA PHE A 25 -14.14 -1.93 9.57
C PHE A 25 -13.89 -0.46 9.22
N GLN A 26 -13.46 0.31 10.21
CA GLN A 26 -13.10 1.72 10.01
C GLN A 26 -11.65 1.83 9.54
N PRO A 27 -11.38 2.59 8.46
CA PRO A 27 -10.01 2.90 8.07
C PRO A 27 -9.34 3.72 9.17
N SER A 28 -8.10 3.39 9.50
CA SER A 28 -7.29 4.15 10.47
C SER A 28 -5.84 4.14 10.02
N HIS A 29 -5.13 5.24 10.28
CA HIS A 29 -3.66 5.29 10.18
C HIS A 29 -2.97 4.95 11.50
N ASP A 30 -3.74 4.87 12.58
CA ASP A 30 -3.31 4.58 13.94
C ASP A 30 -3.72 3.14 14.29
N ARG A 31 -2.82 2.20 13.99
CA ARG A 31 -2.93 0.77 14.22
C ARG A 31 -1.53 0.21 14.49
N GLU A 32 -1.45 -1.00 15.03
CA GLU A 32 -0.20 -1.75 15.13
C GLU A 32 0.13 -2.30 13.74
N TRP A 33 1.00 -1.61 13.01
CA TRP A 33 1.33 -1.96 11.63
C TRP A 33 2.40 -3.06 11.56
N GLU A 34 2.36 -3.85 10.49
CA GLU A 34 3.40 -4.82 10.16
C GLU A 34 4.78 -4.15 10.03
N PHE A 35 5.84 -4.92 10.28
CA PHE A 35 7.21 -4.49 10.09
C PHE A 35 7.43 -3.87 8.70
N GLY A 36 8.04 -2.68 8.67
CA GLY A 36 8.27 -1.90 7.46
C GLY A 36 7.08 -1.08 6.97
N GLN A 37 5.94 -1.15 7.66
CA GLN A 37 4.74 -0.37 7.37
C GLN A 37 4.38 0.60 8.51
N GLU A 38 5.26 0.79 9.50
CA GLU A 38 5.03 1.61 10.68
C GLU A 38 4.88 3.09 10.34
N LEU A 39 5.63 3.57 9.35
CA LEU A 39 5.61 4.97 8.89
C LEU A 39 5.14 5.07 7.43
N LEU A 40 4.25 6.01 7.16
CA LEU A 40 3.82 6.33 5.81
C LEU A 40 4.83 7.25 5.11
N PRO A 41 5.21 6.97 3.86
CA PRO A 41 6.04 7.88 3.09
C PRO A 41 5.30 9.21 2.85
N ARG A 42 6.01 10.34 2.94
CA ARG A 42 5.46 11.67 2.68
C ARG A 42 6.30 12.40 1.65
N PHE A 43 5.67 12.84 0.57
CA PHE A 43 6.29 13.65 -0.48
C PHE A 43 6.03 15.12 -0.19
N VAL A 44 7.09 15.90 -0.04
CA VAL A 44 7.03 17.34 0.27
C VAL A 44 7.80 18.10 -0.81
N PHE A 45 7.06 18.79 -1.67
CA PHE A 45 7.65 19.65 -2.69
C PHE A 45 8.18 20.93 -2.04
N GLN A 46 9.47 21.23 -2.28
CA GLN A 46 10.10 22.49 -1.87
C GLN A 46 9.95 23.55 -2.95
N ASP A 47 9.97 23.12 -4.21
CA ASP A 47 9.64 23.90 -5.40
C ASP A 47 9.02 22.97 -6.48
N ASP A 48 8.97 23.40 -7.75
CA ASP A 48 8.36 22.65 -8.84
C ASP A 48 9.12 21.35 -9.20
N ASN A 49 10.44 21.31 -8.97
CA ASN A 49 11.30 20.20 -9.40
C ASN A 49 11.97 19.47 -8.23
N ILE A 50 12.12 20.10 -7.07
CA ILE A 50 12.78 19.56 -5.89
C ILE A 50 11.73 19.11 -4.88
N PHE A 51 11.82 17.87 -4.45
CA PHE A 51 10.97 17.30 -3.41
C PHE A 51 11.76 16.46 -2.42
N ALA A 52 11.28 16.46 -1.17
CA ALA A 52 11.73 15.54 -0.14
C ALA A 52 10.78 14.34 -0.07
N VAL A 53 11.35 13.15 0.08
CA VAL A 53 10.63 11.95 0.52
C VAL A 53 11.00 11.71 1.97
N GLU A 54 10.07 11.99 2.87
CA GLU A 54 10.19 11.64 4.28
C GLU A 54 9.70 10.22 4.52
N ASN A 55 10.24 9.57 5.54
CA ASN A 55 10.01 8.15 5.84
C ASN A 55 10.35 7.27 4.63
N PHE A 56 11.40 7.63 3.89
CA PHE A 56 11.98 6.80 2.85
C PHE A 56 12.51 5.51 3.49
N ARG A 57 12.03 4.35 3.02
CA ARG A 57 12.46 3.04 3.52
C ARG A 57 13.76 2.64 2.86
N ASP A 58 14.82 2.56 3.65
CA ASP A 58 16.15 2.11 3.22
C ASP A 58 16.62 0.94 4.08
N PHE A 59 15.81 -0.11 4.12
CA PHE A 59 16.00 -1.23 5.04
C PHE A 59 17.08 -2.17 4.54
N ASP A 60 17.96 -2.60 5.43
CA ASP A 60 18.98 -3.60 5.15
C ASP A 60 18.43 -4.98 5.51
N TRP A 61 17.97 -5.71 4.50
CA TRP A 61 17.35 -7.02 4.64
C TRP A 61 18.41 -8.12 4.81
N GLU A 62 18.29 -8.89 5.90
CA GLU A 62 19.15 -10.06 6.17
C GLU A 62 18.48 -11.35 5.70
N SER A 63 17.17 -11.46 5.90
CA SER A 63 16.34 -12.58 5.43
C SER A 63 14.87 -12.17 5.28
N GLU A 64 14.03 -13.09 4.84
CA GLU A 64 12.58 -12.87 4.79
C GLU A 64 12.04 -12.47 6.18
N GLY A 65 11.36 -11.33 6.25
CA GLY A 65 10.80 -10.79 7.49
C GLY A 65 11.82 -10.25 8.50
N VAL A 66 13.12 -10.24 8.19
CA VAL A 66 14.19 -9.78 9.10
C VAL A 66 15.06 -8.75 8.41
N ALA A 67 15.00 -7.52 8.90
CA ALA A 67 15.83 -6.42 8.44
C ALA A 67 16.11 -5.43 9.57
N GLU A 68 17.20 -4.67 9.44
CA GLU A 68 17.40 -3.45 10.22
C GLU A 68 16.50 -2.35 9.62
N SER A 69 15.52 -1.89 10.39
CA SER A 69 14.62 -0.82 9.94
C SER A 69 15.32 0.52 9.93
N ARG A 70 15.30 1.18 8.77
CA ARG A 70 15.90 2.50 8.57
C ARG A 70 14.97 3.38 7.73
N TYR A 71 14.53 4.46 8.36
CA TYR A 71 13.72 5.49 7.73
C TYR A 71 14.52 6.76 7.60
N GLU A 72 14.54 7.32 6.39
CA GLU A 72 15.33 8.49 6.05
C GLU A 72 14.46 9.59 5.44
N THR A 73 15.02 10.79 5.37
CA THR A 73 14.52 11.86 4.50
C THR A 73 15.51 12.05 3.37
N ARG A 74 15.06 11.80 2.13
CA ARG A 74 15.89 11.97 0.92
C ARG A 74 15.35 13.10 0.05
N LEU A 75 16.25 13.85 -0.57
CA LEU A 75 15.91 14.93 -1.50
C LEU A 75 16.17 14.47 -2.92
N PHE A 76 15.22 14.75 -3.80
CA PHE A 76 15.29 14.42 -5.22
C PHE A 76 14.96 15.65 -6.06
N ASN A 77 15.56 15.72 -7.24
CA ASN A 77 15.25 16.70 -8.26
C ASN A 77 14.71 15.97 -9.50
N LEU A 78 13.52 16.35 -9.98
CA LEU A 78 12.88 15.77 -11.15
C LEU A 78 13.72 15.93 -12.43
N ASP A 79 14.50 17.01 -12.55
CA ASP A 79 15.40 17.23 -13.70
C ASP A 79 16.54 16.20 -13.77
N ASP A 80 16.85 15.54 -12.65
CA ASP A 80 17.90 14.53 -12.58
C ASP A 80 17.41 13.13 -12.98
N ILE A 81 16.13 12.95 -13.30
CA ILE A 81 15.60 11.64 -13.73
C ILE A 81 16.18 11.27 -15.10
N VAL A 82 16.88 10.13 -15.15
CA VAL A 82 17.50 9.60 -16.38
C VAL A 82 16.72 8.44 -16.99
N GLY A 83 15.75 7.88 -16.27
CA GLY A 83 14.90 6.81 -16.78
C GLY A 83 13.98 6.20 -15.73
N THR A 84 13.10 5.32 -16.21
CA THR A 84 12.15 4.57 -15.37
C THR A 84 12.18 3.10 -15.75
N ASP A 85 12.34 2.23 -14.75
CA ASP A 85 12.18 0.79 -14.87
C ASP A 85 10.82 0.35 -14.33
N VAL A 86 10.22 -0.66 -14.96
CA VAL A 86 8.98 -1.30 -14.50
C VAL A 86 9.30 -2.73 -14.09
N PHE A 87 9.02 -3.10 -12.85
CA PHE A 87 9.15 -4.46 -12.35
C PHE A 87 7.76 -5.06 -12.12
N ILE A 88 7.62 -6.33 -12.49
CA ILE A 88 6.40 -7.12 -12.30
C ILE A 88 6.79 -8.39 -11.54
N SER A 89 6.40 -8.47 -10.28
CA SER A 89 6.61 -9.64 -9.43
C SER A 89 5.32 -10.46 -9.39
N HIS A 90 5.34 -11.69 -9.88
CA HIS A 90 4.15 -12.55 -9.87
C HIS A 90 4.03 -13.28 -8.53
N PHE A 91 2.81 -13.40 -8.01
CA PHE A 91 2.54 -14.14 -6.79
C PHE A 91 2.25 -15.61 -7.14
N ASP A 92 3.18 -16.50 -6.82
CA ASP A 92 3.05 -17.96 -7.04
C ASP A 92 2.84 -18.35 -8.53
N ASP A 93 2.49 -19.61 -8.80
CA ASP A 93 2.18 -20.14 -10.14
C ASP A 93 0.93 -19.50 -10.80
N PHE A 94 0.20 -18.64 -10.07
CA PHE A 94 -1.03 -18.00 -10.56
C PHE A 94 -0.73 -16.68 -11.28
N GLU A 95 -0.74 -16.71 -12.61
CA GLU A 95 -0.45 -15.55 -13.48
C GLU A 95 -1.43 -14.36 -13.34
N GLY A 96 -2.55 -14.52 -12.64
CA GLY A 96 -3.60 -13.50 -12.55
C GLY A 96 -3.35 -12.37 -11.54
N LEU A 97 -2.33 -12.48 -10.68
CA LEU A 97 -1.98 -11.48 -9.67
C LEU A 97 -0.48 -11.19 -9.72
N ALA A 98 -0.13 -9.92 -9.93
CA ALA A 98 1.25 -9.46 -9.91
C ALA A 98 1.37 -8.12 -9.18
N HIS A 99 2.48 -7.97 -8.46
CA HIS A 99 2.89 -6.73 -7.82
C HIS A 99 3.73 -5.90 -8.79
N ILE A 100 3.31 -4.65 -9.03
CA ILE A 100 4.01 -3.74 -9.94
C ILE A 100 4.80 -2.72 -9.14
N PHE A 101 6.06 -2.52 -9.52
CA PHE A 101 6.93 -1.48 -8.98
C PHE A 101 7.41 -0.56 -10.09
N LEU A 102 7.48 0.72 -9.80
CA LEU A 102 8.13 1.73 -10.64
C LEU A 102 9.41 2.19 -9.97
N SER A 103 10.54 2.10 -10.67
CA SER A 103 11.82 2.63 -10.19
C SER A 103 12.26 3.77 -11.08
N PHE A 104 12.37 4.96 -10.50
CA PHE A 104 12.92 6.14 -11.15
C PHE A 104 14.41 6.22 -10.85
N GLY A 105 15.23 6.21 -11.89
CA GLY A 105 16.68 6.37 -11.77
C GLY A 105 17.08 7.82 -11.92
N PHE A 106 18.00 8.28 -11.06
CA PHE A 106 18.55 9.63 -11.07
C PHE A 106 19.99 9.63 -11.58
N SER A 107 20.43 10.77 -12.13
CA SER A 107 21.78 10.98 -12.68
C SER A 107 22.91 10.75 -11.66
N SER A 108 22.61 10.89 -10.36
CA SER A 108 23.51 10.58 -9.23
C SER A 108 23.77 9.08 -9.03
N GLY A 109 22.96 8.22 -9.65
CA GLY A 109 22.94 6.77 -9.41
C GLY A 109 21.92 6.32 -8.38
N GLU A 110 21.25 7.25 -7.68
CA GLU A 110 20.16 6.94 -6.75
C GLU A 110 18.91 6.46 -7.47
N ARG A 111 18.06 5.73 -6.74
CA ARG A 111 16.77 5.23 -7.23
C ARG A 111 15.65 5.47 -6.23
N LEU A 112 14.51 5.92 -6.74
CA LEU A 112 13.25 5.99 -5.99
C LEU A 112 12.34 4.88 -6.51
N VAL A 113 12.04 3.89 -5.67
CA VAL A 113 11.12 2.79 -6.00
C VAL A 113 9.78 3.04 -5.32
N VAL A 114 8.69 2.98 -6.09
CA VAL A 114 7.32 3.13 -5.60
C VAL A 114 6.52 1.91 -6.01
N SER A 115 5.74 1.38 -5.07
CA SER A 115 4.68 0.43 -5.33
C SER A 115 3.43 0.83 -4.55
N LEU A 116 2.27 0.36 -5.02
CA LEU A 116 1.00 0.54 -4.32
C LEU A 116 0.61 -0.79 -3.69
N GLU A 117 0.49 -0.80 -2.37
CA GLU A 117 0.15 -1.98 -1.58
C GLU A 117 -0.84 -1.62 -0.48
N THR A 118 -1.61 -2.61 -0.04
CA THR A 118 -2.35 -2.55 1.22
C THR A 118 -1.39 -2.44 2.39
N ARG A 119 -1.69 -1.54 3.34
CA ARG A 119 -0.96 -1.44 4.61
C ARG A 119 -1.61 -2.41 5.62
N ARG A 120 -0.88 -3.43 6.05
CA ARG A 120 -1.39 -4.50 6.92
C ARG A 120 -1.06 -4.29 8.40
N GLU A 121 -1.95 -4.75 9.26
CA GLU A 121 -1.72 -4.82 10.71
C GLU A 121 -0.75 -5.96 11.06
N ALA A 122 -0.06 -5.85 12.19
CA ALA A 122 0.83 -6.90 12.68
C ALA A 122 0.05 -8.21 12.92
N GLY A 123 0.47 -9.28 12.23
CA GLY A 123 -0.19 -10.59 12.27
C GLY A 123 -1.35 -10.77 11.29
N GLU A 124 -1.59 -9.80 10.40
CA GLU A 124 -2.57 -9.92 9.32
C GLU A 124 -1.98 -10.62 8.10
N ASP A 125 -2.67 -11.65 7.61
CA ASP A 125 -2.33 -12.32 6.35
C ASP A 125 -3.01 -11.64 5.15
N PHE A 126 -2.36 -11.70 3.99
CA PHE A 126 -2.98 -11.22 2.75
C PHE A 126 -4.20 -12.08 2.36
N SER A 127 -5.31 -11.42 2.01
CA SER A 127 -6.52 -12.05 1.50
C SER A 127 -7.00 -11.35 0.23
N PRO A 128 -6.97 -12.00 -0.95
CA PRO A 128 -7.51 -11.42 -2.18
C PRO A 128 -8.99 -11.03 -2.04
N LEU A 129 -9.79 -11.83 -1.34
CA LEU A 129 -11.20 -11.53 -1.10
C LEU A 129 -11.39 -10.41 -0.09
N GLY A 130 -10.55 -10.36 0.96
CA GLY A 130 -10.56 -9.29 1.96
C GLY A 130 -10.03 -7.95 1.44
N GLY A 131 -9.22 -7.97 0.36
CA GLY A 131 -8.73 -6.76 -0.30
C GLY A 131 -9.61 -6.23 -1.44
N VAL A 132 -10.58 -7.01 -1.91
CA VAL A 132 -11.59 -6.60 -2.93
C VAL A 132 -12.92 -6.16 -2.29
N LEU A 133 -13.17 -6.57 -1.05
CA LEU A 133 -14.30 -6.14 -0.22
C LEU A 133 -13.91 -4.97 0.68
#